data_AF-A0A1Q7B883-F1
#
_entry.id   AF-A0A1Q7B883-F1
#
_cell.length_a   1.000
_cell.length_b   1.000
_cell.length_c   1.000
_cell.angle_alpha   90.00
_cell.angle_beta   90.00
_cell.angle_gamma   90.00
#
_symmetry.space_group_name_H-M   'P 1'
#
loop_
_entity.id
_entity.type
_entity.pdbx_description
1 polymer ?
#
loop_
_entity_poly.entity_id
_entity_poly.type
_entity_poly.pdbx_seq_one_letter_code
_entity_poly.pdbx_strand_id
1 'polypeptide(L)' 'MSSNNIYRNNAEDCLRMAQTAANDGDRPFWLTLAQSWLRLAERAARSGSETQTQQPRVGSGTR' A
#
# COMPACT_ATOMS: atom_id res chain seq x y z
N MET A 1 8.25 -8.95 -7.61
CA MET A 1 7.02 -8.13 -7.54
C MET A 1 7.27 -7.00 -6.54
N SER A 2 6.88 -5.76 -6.85
CA SER A 2 7.01 -4.63 -5.91
C SER A 2 5.90 -4.65 -4.86
N SER A 3 6.17 -4.16 -3.64
CA SER A 3 5.15 -4.08 -2.57
C SER A 3 3.91 -3.31 -3.00
N ASN A 4 4.08 -2.27 -3.82
CA ASN A 4 2.97 -1.55 -4.43
C ASN A 4 2.04 -2.46 -5.28
N ASN A 5 2.61 -3.31 -6.13
CA ASN A 5 1.85 -4.25 -6.96
C ASN A 5 1.13 -5.29 -6.09
N ILE A 6 1.81 -5.81 -5.06
CA ILE A 6 1.21 -6.76 -4.11
C ILE A 6 -0.02 -6.13 -3.42
N TYR A 7 0.09 -4.90 -2.94
CA TYR A 7 -1.03 -4.22 -2.28
C TYR A 7 -2.19 -3.94 -3.24
N ARG A 8 -1.91 -3.60 -4.50
CA ARG A 8 -2.96 -3.40 -5.52
C ARG A 8 -3.71 -4.70 -5.82
N ASN A 9 -2.99 -5.80 -6.03
CA ASN A 9 -3.61 -7.10 -6.30
C ASN A 9 -4.51 -7.55 -5.13
N ASN A 10 -4.04 -7.39 -3.88
CA ASN A 10 -4.87 -7.70 -2.70
C ASN A 10 -6.13 -6.82 -2.62
N ALA A 11 -6.03 -5.53 -2.98
CA ALA A 11 -7.19 -4.65 -3.03
C ALA A 11 -8.22 -5.11 -4.07
N GLU A 12 -7.77 -5.48 -5.27
CA GLU A 12 -8.62 -6.01 -6.33
C GLU A 12 -9.31 -7.31 -5.94
N ASP A 13 -8.59 -8.22 -5.26
CA ASP A 13 -9.16 -9.44 -4.73
C ASP A 13 -10.26 -9.16 -3.70
N CYS A 14 -10.03 -8.22 -2.77
CA CYS A 14 -11.04 -7.81 -1.81
C CYS A 14 -12.28 -7.20 -2.50
N LEU A 15 -12.09 -6.41 -3.55
CA LEU A 15 -13.21 -5.84 -4.33
C LEU A 15 -14.03 -6.95 -5.00
N ARG A 16 -13.38 -7.98 -5.53
CA ARG A 16 -14.07 -9.14 -6.11
C ARG A 16 -14.87 -9.89 -5.05
N MET A 17 -14.30 -10.11 -3.86
CA MET A 17 -15.01 -10.71 -2.74
C MET A 17 -16.22 -9.87 -2.30
N ALA A 18 -16.11 -8.55 -2.27
CA ALA A 18 -17.23 -7.66 -1.95
C ALA A 18 -18.36 -7.71 -2.99
N GLN A 19 -18.04 -8.01 -4.25
CA GLN A 19 -19.03 -8.17 -5.33
C GLN A 19 -19.75 -9.53 -5.25
N THR A 20 -19.05 -10.58 -4.82
CA THR A 20 -19.61 -11.94 -4.71
C THR A 20 -20.18 -12.27 -3.33
N ALA A 21 -19.96 -11.40 -2.33
CA ALA A 21 -20.49 -11.58 -0.98
C ALA A 21 -22.03 -11.58 -1.02
N ALA A 22 -22.62 -12.71 -0.62
CA ALA A 22 -24.08 -12.90 -0.57
C ALA A 22 -24.72 -12.32 0.70
N ASN A 23 -23.91 -12.02 1.72
CA ASN A 23 -24.32 -11.52 3.02
C ASN A 23 -23.97 -10.04 3.19
N ASP A 24 -24.92 -9.29 3.74
CA ASP A 24 -24.80 -7.83 3.92
C ASP A 24 -23.68 -7.43 4.90
N GLY A 25 -23.21 -8.35 5.73
CA GLY A 25 -22.12 -8.12 6.70
C GLY A 25 -20.72 -8.20 6.09
N ASP A 26 -20.48 -9.09 5.13
CA ASP A 26 -19.12 -9.30 4.62
C ASP A 26 -18.76 -8.26 3.56
N ARG A 27 -19.75 -7.76 2.80
CA ARG A 27 -19.50 -6.74 1.78
C ARG A 27 -18.82 -5.49 2.37
N PRO A 28 -19.32 -4.86 3.46
CA PRO A 28 -18.63 -3.75 4.11
C PRO A 28 -17.22 -4.11 4.63
N PHE A 29 -17.04 -5.33 5.13
CA PHE A 29 -15.74 -5.82 5.59
C PHE A 29 -14.72 -5.85 4.44
N TRP A 30 -15.06 -6.50 3.33
CA TRP A 30 -14.20 -6.60 2.15
C TRP A 30 -13.87 -5.23 1.54
N LEU A 31 -14.85 -4.31 1.51
CA LEU A 31 -14.62 -2.93 1.05
C LEU A 31 -13.64 -2.18 1.96
N THR A 32 -13.78 -2.32 3.28
CA THR A 32 -12.88 -1.69 4.26
C THR A 32 -11.46 -2.23 4.13
N LEU A 33 -11.32 -3.54 3.89
CA LEU A 33 -10.04 -4.18 3.68
C LEU A 33 -9.38 -3.72 2.37
N ALA A 34 -10.16 -3.65 1.27
CA ALA A 34 -9.69 -3.12 -0.01
C ALA A 34 -9.13 -1.70 0.11
N GLN A 35 -9.86 -0.81 0.81
CA GLN A 35 -9.41 0.57 1.06
C GLN A 35 -8.11 0.62 1.87
N SER A 36 -7.93 -0.29 2.82
CA SER A 36 -6.71 -0.36 3.63
C SER A 36 -5.50 -0.77 2.78
N TRP A 37 -5.67 -1.73 1.87
CA TRP A 37 -4.64 -2.10 0.89
C TRP A 37 -4.30 -0.96 -0.07
N LEU A 38 -5.29 -0.21 -0.57
CA LEU A 38 -5.04 0.93 -1.45
C LEU A 38 -4.21 2.03 -0.76
N ARG A 39 -4.50 2.34 0.50
CA ARG A 39 -3.69 3.30 1.28
C ARG A 39 -2.24 2.84 1.43
N LEU A 40 -2.01 1.53 1.62
CA LEU A 40 -0.65 0.97 1.66
C LEU A 40 0.02 1.02 0.29
N ALA A 41 -0.71 0.74 -0.79
CA ALA A 41 -0.21 0.87 -2.16
C ALA A 41 0.26 2.30 -2.44
N GLU A 42 -0.55 3.30 -2.12
CA GLU A 42 -0.19 4.70 -2.29
C GLU A 42 1.07 5.09 -1.50
N ARG A 43 1.16 4.65 -0.24
CA ARG A 43 2.36 4.88 0.58
C ARG A 43 3.59 4.21 -0.04
N ALA A 44 3.48 2.98 -0.52
CA ALA A 44 4.58 2.25 -1.15
C ALA A 44 5.01 2.86 -2.50
N ALA A 45 4.07 3.44 -3.26
CA ALA A 45 4.39 4.17 -4.49
C ALA A 45 5.18 5.45 -4.18
N ARG A 46 4.76 6.20 -3.15
CA ARG A 46 5.46 7.40 -2.69
C ARG A 46 6.85 7.07 -2.13
N SER A 47 6.96 6.07 -1.26
CA SER A 47 8.25 5.67 -0.68
C SER A 47 9.22 5.07 -1.71
N GLY A 48 8.71 4.38 -2.74
CA GLY A 48 9.53 3.92 -3.87
C GLY A 48 10.02 5.04 -4.78
N SER A 49 9.41 6.23 -4.68
CA SER A 49 9.84 7.45 -5.37
C SER A 49 10.88 8.25 -4.56
N GLU A 50 10.99 7.98 -3.25
CA GLU A 50 11.84 8.71 -2.30
C GLU A 50 13.18 8.00 -1.99
N THR A 51 13.51 6.90 -2.65
CA THR A 51 14.78 6.17 -2.44
C THR A 51 15.98 6.70 -3.23
N GLN A 52 15.96 7.96 -3.68
CA GLN A 52 17.17 8.62 -4.21
C GLN A 52 17.32 10.08 -3.77
N THR A 53 16.98 10.48 -2.54
CA THR A 53 17.64 11.68 -1.97
C THR A 53 17.65 11.68 -0.45
N GLN A 54 18.28 10.68 0.18
CA GLN A 54 18.89 10.92 1.51
C GLN A 54 19.90 9.83 1.90
N GLN A 55 21.13 9.97 1.39
CA GLN A 55 22.39 9.83 2.15
C GLN A 55 23.59 10.06 1.20
N PRO A 56 24.78 10.51 1.66
CA PRO A 56 25.18 10.92 3.01
C PRO A 56 25.75 12.35 3.03
N ARG A 57 25.50 13.13 4.09
CA ARG A 57 26.34 14.32 4.34
C ARG A 57 27.47 13.89 5.27
N VAL A 58 28.53 13.32 4.68
CA VAL A 58 29.83 13.28 5.34
C VAL A 58 30.35 14.72 5.33
N GLY A 59 30.38 15.32 6.50
CA GLY A 59 30.99 16.62 6.75
C GLY A 59 31.77 16.54 8.05
N SER A 60 33.03 16.15 7.93
CA SER A 60 34.06 16.22 8.97
C SER A 60 34.10 17.60 9.61
N GLY A 61 34.24 17.67 10.94
CA GLY A 61 34.33 18.94 11.66
C GLY A 61 34.78 18.76 13.11
N THR A 62 36.09 18.52 13.28
CA THR A 62 36.96 19.01 14.37
C THR A 62 36.32 19.52 15.67
N ARG A 63 36.60 18.86 16.80
CA ARG A 63 37.38 19.43 17.91
C ARG A 63 37.93 18.35 18.84
#